data_AF-A0A350XZQ7-F1
#
_entry.id   AF-A0A350XZQ7-F1
#
_cell.length_a   1.000
_cell.length_b   1.000
_cell.length_c   1.000
_cell.angle_alpha   90.00
_cell.angle_beta   90.00
_cell.angle_gamma   90.00
#
_symmetry.space_group_name_H-M   'P 1'
#
loop_
_entity.id
_entity.type
_entity.pdbx_description
1 polymer ?
#
loop_
_entity_poly.entity_id
_entity_poly.type
_entity_poly.pdbx_seq_one_letter_code
_entity_poly.pdbx_strand_id
1 'polypeptide(L)'
;MTATTQKDLSKNIAEWGWRMETITQPDGTITSIQVPLTSEEFLHPQEGYHLPNSTFHDDSASDAKDMLTRRYANDPETGIFRDLIIKWDSSGLRDNCPDVFIAFGIRNKDQNRTEFWVAEEGARPALIIEVVSPRYRKEDREIKVKQYAKARVPEYIIIDRRRQRNQIIEEVLGYRLVDDQYLPLTPDEEGRILCETIGVWIGLEEGRVVMVDAETGERLLNSRELQQQANQAEQRANQAEQRANQAEQRAIRLEELLRSQGIDPQQV
;
A
#
# COMPACT_ATOMS: atom_id res chain seq x y z
N MET A 1 -18.49 -2.47 -50.22
CA MET A 1 -17.58 -1.89 -49.21
C MET A 1 -18.26 -2.07 -47.86
N THR A 2 -17.87 -3.10 -47.12
CA THR A 2 -18.38 -3.34 -45.76
C THR A 2 -17.71 -2.35 -44.82
N ALA A 3 -18.47 -1.38 -44.31
CA ALA A 3 -18.03 -0.53 -43.22
C ALA A 3 -17.78 -1.43 -42.01
N THR A 4 -16.51 -1.67 -41.70
CA THR A 4 -16.11 -2.32 -40.46
C THR A 4 -16.55 -1.41 -39.33
N THR A 5 -17.62 -1.79 -38.63
CA THR A 5 -18.09 -1.07 -37.45
C THR A 5 -16.95 -1.09 -36.43
N GLN A 6 -16.34 0.07 -36.18
CA GLN A 6 -15.32 0.21 -35.15
C GLN A 6 -15.99 -0.13 -33.82
N LYS A 7 -15.59 -1.28 -33.23
CA LYS A 7 -16.16 -1.77 -31.98
C LYS A 7 -15.90 -0.72 -30.91
N ASP A 8 -16.94 -0.26 -30.22
CA ASP A 8 -16.79 0.62 -29.06
C ASP A 8 -16.04 -0.15 -27.95
N LEU A 9 -14.83 0.29 -27.64
CA LEU A 9 -13.94 -0.29 -26.63
C LEU A 9 -13.86 0.58 -25.37
N SER A 10 -14.66 1.64 -25.25
CA SER A 10 -14.61 2.59 -24.12
C SER A 10 -14.71 1.90 -22.76
N LYS A 11 -15.64 0.95 -22.62
CA LYS A 11 -15.79 0.15 -21.40
C LYS A 11 -14.56 -0.72 -21.11
N ASN A 12 -13.96 -1.31 -22.15
CA ASN A 12 -12.75 -2.13 -21.99
C ASN A 12 -11.56 -1.27 -21.56
N ILE A 13 -11.40 -0.08 -22.12
CA ILE A 13 -10.32 0.85 -21.72
C ILE A 13 -10.44 1.21 -20.23
N ALA A 14 -11.66 1.55 -19.78
CA ALA A 14 -11.90 1.93 -18.39
C ALA A 14 -11.68 0.78 -17.38
N GLU A 15 -11.89 -0.48 -17.79
CA GLU A 15 -11.78 -1.64 -16.90
C GLU A 15 -10.46 -2.39 -17.01
N TRP A 16 -9.83 -2.40 -18.18
CA TRP A 16 -8.67 -3.26 -18.49
C TRP A 16 -7.35 -2.49 -18.46
N GLY A 17 -7.43 -1.16 -18.44
CA GLY A 17 -6.29 -0.31 -18.75
C GLY A 17 -5.98 -0.28 -20.23
N TRP A 18 -5.07 0.60 -20.60
CA TRP A 18 -4.74 0.83 -21.99
C TRP A 18 -3.27 1.21 -22.19
N ARG A 19 -2.85 1.09 -23.44
CA ARG A 19 -1.61 1.67 -23.96
C ARG A 19 -1.92 2.51 -25.19
N MET A 20 -1.04 3.46 -25.50
CA MET A 20 -1.16 4.27 -26.70
C MET A 20 -0.57 3.51 -27.89
N GLU A 21 -1.28 3.50 -29.01
CA GLU A 21 -0.80 2.95 -30.27
C GLU A 21 -0.92 4.02 -31.37
N THR A 22 0.14 4.13 -32.19
CA THR A 22 0.18 5.08 -33.30
C THR A 22 -0.21 4.36 -34.59
N ILE A 23 -1.28 4.81 -35.23
CA ILE A 23 -1.81 4.23 -36.47
C ILE A 23 -1.70 5.25 -37.59
N THR A 24 -1.07 4.83 -38.69
CA THR A 24 -1.09 5.54 -39.96
C THR A 24 -2.39 5.21 -40.71
N GLN A 25 -3.21 6.22 -40.95
CA GLN A 25 -4.45 6.12 -41.69
C GLN A 25 -4.17 6.00 -43.21
N PRO A 26 -5.13 5.51 -44.01
CA PRO A 26 -4.97 5.37 -45.46
C PRO A 26 -4.64 6.67 -46.22
N ASP A 27 -5.00 7.82 -45.65
CA ASP A 27 -4.70 9.16 -46.18
C ASP A 27 -3.32 9.69 -45.75
N GLY A 28 -2.53 8.87 -45.04
CA GLY A 28 -1.21 9.22 -44.52
C GLY A 28 -1.23 9.99 -43.20
N THR A 29 -2.40 10.32 -42.65
CA THR A 29 -2.48 10.97 -41.33
C THR A 29 -2.10 9.99 -40.22
N ILE A 30 -1.47 10.52 -39.17
CA ILE A 30 -1.06 9.73 -38.01
C ILE A 30 -2.00 10.03 -36.85
N THR A 31 -2.58 8.99 -36.28
CA THR A 31 -3.50 9.09 -35.14
C THR A 31 -2.98 8.25 -33.98
N SER A 32 -3.14 8.74 -32.76
CA SER A 32 -2.82 8.00 -31.54
C SER A 32 -4.12 7.53 -30.91
N ILE A 33 -4.25 6.22 -30.69
CA ILE A 33 -5.45 5.60 -30.13
C ILE A 33 -5.12 4.85 -28.83
N GLN A 34 -6.12 4.72 -27.96
CA GLN A 34 -6.03 3.86 -26.79
C GLN A 34 -6.41 2.43 -27.16
N VAL A 35 -5.55 1.48 -26.82
CA VAL A 35 -5.77 0.06 -27.02
C VAL A 35 -5.84 -0.63 -25.66
N PRO A 36 -6.94 -1.34 -25.33
CA PRO A 36 -7.04 -2.07 -24.08
C PRO A 36 -5.90 -3.06 -23.89
N LEU A 37 -5.38 -3.16 -22.66
CA LEU A 37 -4.34 -4.12 -22.34
C LEU A 37 -4.86 -5.56 -22.43
N THR A 38 -3.99 -6.46 -22.88
CA THR A 38 -4.17 -7.90 -22.78
C THR A 38 -3.79 -8.40 -21.38
N SER A 39 -4.20 -9.62 -21.02
CA SER A 39 -3.74 -10.27 -19.77
C SER A 39 -2.21 -10.37 -19.68
N GLU A 40 -1.53 -10.59 -20.80
CA GLU A 40 -0.06 -10.66 -20.84
C GLU A 40 0.59 -9.29 -20.60
N GLU A 41 0.00 -8.22 -21.13
CA GLU A 41 0.45 -6.84 -20.93
C GLU A 41 0.13 -6.32 -19.53
N PHE A 42 -0.93 -6.82 -18.89
CA PHE A 42 -1.19 -6.59 -17.47
C PHE A 42 -0.14 -7.27 -16.58
N LEU A 43 0.20 -8.53 -16.87
CA LEU A 43 1.22 -9.27 -16.12
C LEU A 43 2.61 -8.65 -16.26
N HIS A 44 2.90 -8.14 -17.46
CA HIS A 44 4.20 -7.63 -17.87
C HIS A 44 4.09 -6.22 -18.47
N PRO A 45 3.74 -5.22 -17.64
CA PRO A 45 3.52 -3.86 -18.10
C PRO A 45 4.81 -3.20 -18.55
N GLN A 46 4.68 -2.24 -19.45
CA GLN A 46 5.79 -1.40 -19.93
C GLN A 46 5.53 0.05 -19.54
N GLU A 47 6.59 0.87 -19.61
CA GLU A 47 6.45 2.31 -19.46
C GLU A 47 5.39 2.87 -20.43
N GLY A 48 4.52 3.74 -19.91
CA GLY A 48 3.42 4.34 -20.67
C GLY A 48 2.14 3.50 -20.73
N TYR A 49 2.11 2.30 -20.16
CA TYR A 49 0.86 1.58 -19.95
C TYR A 49 0.09 2.20 -18.78
N HIS A 50 -1.23 2.29 -18.91
CA HIS A 50 -2.09 2.83 -17.89
C HIS A 50 -2.98 1.73 -17.32
N LEU A 51 -2.91 1.53 -16.00
CA LEU A 51 -3.70 0.56 -15.25
C LEU A 51 -4.67 1.32 -14.33
N PRO A 52 -5.99 1.27 -14.60
CA PRO A 52 -6.97 1.96 -13.79
C PRO A 52 -7.18 1.19 -12.48
N ASN A 53 -6.93 1.89 -11.36
CA ASN A 53 -7.10 1.34 -10.03
C ASN A 53 -8.42 1.81 -9.40
N SER A 54 -9.06 0.94 -8.62
CA SER A 54 -10.18 1.35 -7.78
C SER A 54 -9.68 2.18 -6.59
N THR A 55 -10.55 2.96 -5.94
CA THR A 55 -10.16 3.71 -4.73
C THR A 55 -9.65 2.77 -3.63
N PHE A 56 -10.26 1.60 -3.45
CA PHE A 56 -9.77 0.60 -2.50
C PHE A 56 -8.34 0.14 -2.82
N HIS A 57 -8.05 -0.07 -4.09
CA HIS A 57 -6.71 -0.47 -4.55
C HIS A 57 -5.69 0.63 -4.29
N ASP A 58 -6.00 1.85 -4.70
CA ASP A 58 -5.14 3.00 -4.51
C ASP A 58 -4.88 3.28 -3.02
N ASP A 59 -5.93 3.29 -2.19
CA ASP A 59 -5.86 3.48 -0.74
C ASP A 59 -5.04 2.36 -0.07
N SER A 60 -5.28 1.10 -0.43
CA SER A 60 -4.60 -0.05 0.19
C SER A 60 -3.10 -0.07 -0.12
N ALA A 61 -2.73 0.14 -1.38
CA ALA A 61 -1.32 0.18 -1.78
C ALA A 61 -0.61 1.40 -1.21
N SER A 62 -1.28 2.56 -1.16
CA SER A 62 -0.74 3.79 -0.57
C SER A 62 -0.54 3.67 0.94
N ASP A 63 -1.54 3.16 1.67
CA ASP A 63 -1.45 2.96 3.12
C ASP A 63 -0.34 1.94 3.46
N ALA A 64 -0.24 0.82 2.73
CA ALA A 64 0.83 -0.17 2.91
C ALA A 64 2.21 0.44 2.67
N LYS A 65 2.40 1.16 1.56
CA LYS A 65 3.66 1.86 1.25
C LYS A 65 4.02 2.89 2.32
N ASP A 66 3.06 3.69 2.79
CA ASP A 66 3.28 4.72 3.80
C ASP A 66 3.69 4.14 5.16
N MET A 67 2.92 3.17 5.66
CA MET A 67 3.22 2.47 6.93
C MET A 67 4.61 1.84 6.92
N LEU A 68 4.96 1.12 5.85
CA LEU A 68 6.26 0.47 5.73
C LEU A 68 7.41 1.48 5.54
N THR A 69 7.18 2.58 4.81
CA THR A 69 8.17 3.65 4.65
C THR A 69 8.50 4.29 6.01
N ARG A 70 7.50 4.51 6.86
CA ARG A 70 7.71 5.01 8.22
C ARG A 70 8.45 4.02 9.11
N ARG A 71 8.05 2.74 9.07
CA ARG A 71 8.71 1.67 9.84
C ARG A 71 10.20 1.65 9.61
N TYR A 72 10.61 1.71 8.35
CA TYR A 72 12.00 1.65 7.93
C TYR A 72 12.61 3.04 7.69
N ALA A 73 12.05 4.12 8.23
CA ALA A 73 12.51 5.49 7.92
C ALA A 73 14.00 5.69 8.24
N ASN A 74 14.46 5.13 9.37
CA ASN A 74 15.84 5.26 9.86
C ASN A 74 16.81 4.19 9.32
N ASP A 75 16.34 3.31 8.44
CA ASP A 75 17.17 2.31 7.77
C ASP A 75 17.52 2.78 6.35
N PRO A 76 18.80 3.13 6.07
CA PRO A 76 19.22 3.61 4.76
C PRO A 76 19.36 2.49 3.71
N GLU A 77 19.36 1.22 4.12
CA GLU A 77 19.54 0.06 3.24
C GLU A 77 18.22 -0.63 2.90
N THR A 78 17.09 -0.14 3.41
CA THR A 78 15.76 -0.67 3.12
C THR A 78 14.98 0.26 2.19
N GLY A 79 14.66 -0.27 1.01
CA GLY A 79 13.80 0.38 0.02
C GLY A 79 12.39 -0.16 0.07
N ILE A 80 11.42 0.75 0.12
CA ILE A 80 9.99 0.43 -0.06
C ILE A 80 9.59 1.08 -1.39
N PHE A 81 8.95 0.34 -2.29
CA PHE A 81 8.61 0.82 -3.62
C PHE A 81 7.15 0.52 -3.94
N ARG A 82 6.56 1.29 -4.85
CA ARG A 82 5.20 1.15 -5.34
C ARG A 82 5.18 1.47 -6.83
N ASP A 83 4.43 0.69 -7.60
CA ASP A 83 4.25 0.88 -9.05
C ASP A 83 5.58 1.06 -9.80
N LEU A 84 6.61 0.33 -9.38
CA LEU A 84 7.95 0.38 -9.98
C LEU A 84 8.25 -0.94 -10.70
N ILE A 85 8.53 -0.86 -12.00
CA ILE A 85 8.84 -2.04 -12.82
C ILE A 85 10.10 -2.71 -12.30
N ILE A 86 10.04 -4.01 -12.04
CA ILE A 86 11.16 -4.84 -11.63
C ILE A 86 11.72 -5.58 -12.85
N LYS A 87 13.01 -5.39 -13.11
CA LYS A 87 13.79 -6.18 -14.07
C LYS A 87 14.47 -7.33 -13.36
N TRP A 88 14.00 -8.53 -13.63
CA TRP A 88 14.55 -9.75 -13.05
C TRP A 88 15.86 -10.15 -13.73
N ASP A 89 16.80 -10.66 -12.95
CA ASP A 89 18.06 -11.30 -13.39
C ASP A 89 17.89 -12.79 -13.75
N SER A 90 16.66 -13.30 -13.65
CA SER A 90 16.34 -14.73 -13.73
C SER A 90 15.89 -15.10 -15.15
N SER A 91 16.49 -16.13 -15.73
CA SER A 91 16.23 -16.52 -17.12
C SER A 91 14.75 -16.90 -17.37
N GLY A 92 14.18 -16.31 -18.43
CA GLY A 92 12.80 -16.57 -18.84
C GLY A 92 11.74 -16.06 -17.85
N LEU A 93 12.09 -15.09 -17.01
CA LEU A 93 11.11 -14.24 -16.33
C LEU A 93 11.01 -12.92 -17.08
N ARG A 94 9.78 -12.45 -17.26
CA ARG A 94 9.49 -11.12 -17.80
C ARG A 94 9.23 -10.17 -16.64
N ASP A 95 9.40 -8.89 -16.91
CA ASP A 95 9.26 -7.82 -15.93
C ASP A 95 7.88 -7.80 -15.28
N ASN A 96 7.81 -7.46 -14.00
CA ASN A 96 6.55 -7.24 -13.30
C ASN A 96 6.55 -5.84 -12.68
N CYS A 97 5.36 -5.29 -12.41
CA CYS A 97 5.21 -4.02 -11.68
C CYS A 97 4.28 -4.28 -10.49
N PRO A 98 4.83 -4.63 -9.31
CA PRO A 98 4.00 -4.89 -8.15
C PRO A 98 3.47 -3.59 -7.52
N ASP A 99 2.30 -3.68 -6.89
CA ASP A 99 1.70 -2.54 -6.17
C ASP A 99 2.58 -2.05 -5.04
N VAL A 100 3.14 -2.94 -4.22
CA VAL A 100 4.13 -2.59 -3.19
C VAL A 100 5.17 -3.69 -3.08
N PHE A 101 6.45 -3.32 -2.92
CA PHE A 101 7.47 -4.27 -2.53
C PHE A 101 8.54 -3.65 -1.62
N ILE A 102 9.20 -4.52 -0.86
CA ILE A 102 10.29 -4.19 0.04
C ILE A 102 11.55 -4.89 -0.43
N ALA A 103 12.67 -4.17 -0.50
CA ALA A 103 13.99 -4.74 -0.74
C ALA A 103 14.97 -4.28 0.34
N PHE A 104 15.69 -5.24 0.90
CA PHE A 104 16.76 -5.02 1.88
C PHE A 104 18.13 -4.98 1.20
N GLY A 105 19.08 -4.26 1.79
CA GLY A 105 20.46 -4.17 1.29
C GLY A 105 20.60 -3.33 0.02
N ILE A 106 19.69 -2.39 -0.24
CA ILE A 106 19.82 -1.48 -1.38
C ILE A 106 20.93 -0.46 -1.12
N ARG A 107 21.66 -0.07 -2.18
CA ARG A 107 22.83 0.82 -2.06
C ARG A 107 22.48 2.28 -1.77
N ASN A 108 21.34 2.73 -2.28
CA ASN A 108 20.91 4.12 -2.13
C ASN A 108 19.38 4.20 -2.11
N LYS A 109 18.80 4.39 -0.92
CA LYS A 109 17.35 4.55 -0.73
C LYS A 109 16.75 5.75 -1.44
N ASP A 110 17.50 6.84 -1.57
CA ASP A 110 17.03 8.12 -2.13
C ASP A 110 17.28 8.24 -3.65
N GLN A 111 17.86 7.21 -4.29
CA GLN A 111 18.04 7.20 -5.74
C GLN A 111 16.67 7.26 -6.44
N ASN A 112 16.54 8.22 -7.36
CA ASN A 112 15.39 8.31 -8.25
C ASN A 112 15.43 7.15 -9.26
N ARG A 113 14.47 6.24 -9.16
CA ARG A 113 14.36 5.03 -9.98
C ARG A 113 13.14 5.12 -10.86
N THR A 114 13.31 4.86 -12.15
CA THR A 114 12.21 4.59 -13.07
C THR A 114 11.94 3.08 -13.19
N GLU A 115 12.93 2.25 -12.87
CA GLU A 115 12.85 0.79 -12.84
C GLU A 115 13.77 0.25 -11.72
N PHE A 116 13.46 -0.93 -11.19
CA PHE A 116 14.26 -1.64 -10.20
C PHE A 116 14.98 -2.83 -10.86
N TRP A 117 16.27 -2.66 -11.13
CA TRP A 117 17.10 -3.70 -11.76
C TRP A 117 17.76 -4.56 -10.69
N VAL A 118 17.26 -5.79 -10.48
CA VAL A 118 17.74 -6.69 -9.39
C VAL A 118 19.26 -6.87 -9.41
N ALA A 119 19.86 -7.01 -10.60
CA ALA A 119 21.30 -7.17 -10.75
C ALA A 119 22.10 -5.89 -10.41
N GLU A 120 21.57 -4.70 -10.72
CA GLU A 120 22.25 -3.42 -10.48
C GLU A 120 22.15 -3.00 -9.02
N GLU A 121 20.98 -3.21 -8.43
CA GLU A 121 20.71 -2.97 -7.00
C GLU A 121 21.54 -3.90 -6.12
N GLY A 122 21.81 -5.12 -6.59
CA GLY A 122 22.39 -6.18 -5.77
C GLY A 122 21.44 -6.68 -4.68
N ALA A 123 20.15 -6.35 -4.81
CA ALA A 123 19.09 -6.64 -3.86
C ALA A 123 17.87 -7.18 -4.62
N ARG A 124 17.16 -8.11 -3.97
CA ARG A 124 15.91 -8.68 -4.47
C ARG A 124 14.77 -8.26 -3.54
N PRO A 125 13.53 -8.10 -4.05
CA PRO A 125 12.37 -7.98 -3.19
C PRO A 125 12.32 -9.11 -2.16
N ALA A 126 12.24 -8.72 -0.89
CA ALA A 126 12.06 -9.60 0.26
C ALA A 126 10.57 -9.91 0.49
N LEU A 127 9.70 -8.95 0.19
CA LEU A 127 8.25 -9.07 0.25
C LEU A 127 7.62 -8.33 -0.94
N ILE A 128 6.62 -8.93 -1.57
CA ILE A 128 5.71 -8.28 -2.51
C ILE A 128 4.29 -8.30 -1.94
N ILE A 129 3.57 -7.19 -2.08
CA ILE A 129 2.15 -7.06 -1.74
C ILE A 129 1.41 -6.62 -3.01
N GLU A 130 0.34 -7.33 -3.36
CA GLU A 130 -0.55 -7.01 -4.49
C GLU A 130 -1.97 -6.84 -3.98
N VAL A 131 -2.68 -5.85 -4.51
CA VAL A 131 -4.10 -5.64 -4.28
C VAL A 131 -4.84 -6.09 -5.52
N VAL A 132 -5.75 -7.04 -5.35
CA VAL A 132 -6.38 -7.75 -6.47
C VAL A 132 -7.16 -6.78 -7.36
N SER A 133 -6.78 -6.77 -8.64
CA SER A 133 -7.57 -6.12 -9.68
C SER A 133 -8.78 -6.99 -10.04
N PRO A 134 -10.04 -6.48 -10.01
CA PRO A 134 -11.22 -7.30 -10.28
C PRO A 134 -11.18 -8.02 -11.64
N ARG A 135 -10.65 -7.35 -12.67
CA ARG A 135 -10.51 -7.90 -14.03
C ARG A 135 -9.38 -8.93 -14.15
N TYR A 136 -8.30 -8.74 -13.41
CA TYR A 136 -7.07 -9.53 -13.53
C TYR A 136 -6.82 -10.42 -12.31
N ARG A 137 -7.91 -10.78 -11.64
CA ARG A 137 -7.91 -11.59 -10.43
C ARG A 137 -7.16 -12.91 -10.59
N LYS A 138 -7.26 -13.54 -11.76
CA LYS A 138 -6.56 -14.79 -12.03
C LYS A 138 -5.05 -14.56 -12.16
N GLU A 139 -4.67 -13.49 -12.83
CA GLU A 139 -3.30 -13.05 -13.01
C GLU A 139 -2.65 -12.82 -11.64
N ASP A 140 -3.31 -12.06 -10.75
CA ASP A 140 -2.80 -11.79 -9.38
C ASP A 140 -2.77 -13.06 -8.51
N ARG A 141 -3.86 -13.84 -8.47
CA ARG A 141 -4.00 -14.96 -7.52
C ARG A 141 -3.36 -16.28 -7.95
N GLU A 142 -3.03 -16.45 -9.23
CA GLU A 142 -2.53 -17.72 -9.75
C GLU A 142 -1.22 -17.57 -10.54
N ILE A 143 -1.14 -16.59 -11.43
CA ILE A 143 0.00 -16.48 -12.36
C ILE A 143 1.18 -15.78 -11.66
N LYS A 144 0.93 -14.62 -11.02
CA LYS A 144 1.96 -13.88 -10.27
C LYS A 144 2.53 -14.71 -9.11
N VAL A 145 1.72 -15.54 -8.45
CA VAL A 145 2.20 -16.52 -7.44
C VAL A 145 3.35 -17.37 -8.00
N LYS A 146 3.20 -17.93 -9.22
CA LYS A 146 4.25 -18.74 -9.85
C LYS A 146 5.45 -17.91 -10.31
N GLN A 147 5.19 -16.70 -10.83
CA GLN A 147 6.25 -15.82 -11.32
C GLN A 147 7.14 -15.32 -10.17
N TYR A 148 6.55 -14.87 -9.05
CA TYR A 148 7.29 -14.41 -7.88
C TYR A 148 8.01 -15.53 -7.15
N ALA A 149 7.45 -16.76 -7.12
CA ALA A 149 8.18 -17.95 -6.66
C ALA A 149 9.41 -18.24 -7.54
N LYS A 150 9.25 -18.21 -8.87
CA LYS A 150 10.38 -18.38 -9.81
C LYS A 150 11.40 -17.24 -9.66
N ALA A 151 10.94 -16.03 -9.33
CA ALA A 151 11.77 -14.88 -9.02
C ALA A 151 12.33 -14.95 -7.59
N ARG A 152 12.13 -16.05 -6.85
CA ARG A 152 12.68 -16.30 -5.52
C ARG A 152 12.41 -15.19 -4.50
N VAL A 153 11.25 -14.54 -4.60
CA VAL A 153 10.81 -13.57 -3.59
C VAL A 153 10.37 -14.36 -2.35
N PRO A 154 10.94 -14.11 -1.15
CA PRO A 154 10.66 -14.92 0.04
C PRO A 154 9.18 -14.99 0.43
N GLU A 155 8.48 -13.86 0.44
CA GLU A 155 7.06 -13.78 0.81
C GLU A 155 6.24 -12.98 -0.19
N TYR A 156 5.01 -13.42 -0.42
CA TYR A 156 4.05 -12.77 -1.32
C TYR A 156 2.69 -12.65 -0.64
N ILE A 157 2.15 -11.44 -0.60
CA ILE A 157 0.86 -11.12 0.04
C ILE A 157 -0.12 -10.61 -1.02
N ILE A 158 -1.36 -11.08 -0.91
CA ILE A 158 -2.47 -10.65 -1.75
C ILE A 158 -3.56 -10.08 -0.86
N ILE A 159 -3.94 -8.84 -1.13
CA ILE A 159 -5.05 -8.13 -0.49
C ILE A 159 -6.23 -8.17 -1.46
N ASP A 160 -7.36 -8.71 -1.01
CA ASP A 160 -8.48 -8.96 -1.88
C ASP A 160 -9.78 -8.51 -1.27
N ARG A 161 -10.45 -7.58 -1.95
CA ARG A 161 -11.78 -7.11 -1.60
C ARG A 161 -12.69 -7.22 -2.80
N ARG A 162 -13.72 -8.05 -2.70
CA ARG A 162 -14.67 -8.29 -3.79
C ARG A 162 -16.11 -8.26 -3.31
N ARG A 163 -17.00 -7.98 -4.25
CA ARG A 163 -18.44 -8.13 -4.05
C ARG A 163 -18.91 -9.48 -4.59
N GLN A 164 -19.54 -10.30 -3.75
CA GLN A 164 -20.15 -11.57 -4.14
C GLN A 164 -21.56 -11.66 -3.57
N ARG A 165 -22.57 -11.83 -4.41
CA ARG A 165 -24.00 -11.96 -4.02
C ARG A 165 -24.45 -10.90 -3.00
N ASN A 166 -24.14 -9.63 -3.28
CA ASN A 166 -24.39 -8.45 -2.43
C ASN A 166 -23.62 -8.38 -1.10
N GLN A 167 -22.72 -9.32 -0.82
CA GLN A 167 -21.81 -9.27 0.33
C GLN A 167 -20.43 -8.77 -0.12
N ILE A 168 -19.75 -8.06 0.77
CA ILE A 168 -18.34 -7.71 0.61
C ILE A 168 -17.54 -8.82 1.28
N ILE A 169 -16.58 -9.38 0.56
CA ILE A 169 -15.62 -10.34 1.07
C ILE A 169 -14.27 -9.66 1.06
N GLU A 170 -13.61 -9.68 2.21
CA GLU A 170 -12.28 -9.14 2.44
C GLU A 170 -11.40 -10.30 2.92
N GLU A 171 -10.28 -10.53 2.24
CA GLU A 171 -9.32 -11.56 2.62
C GLU A 171 -7.88 -11.09 2.36
N VAL A 172 -6.96 -11.55 3.20
CA VAL A 172 -5.51 -11.46 2.97
C VAL A 172 -5.00 -12.88 2.79
N LEU A 173 -4.27 -13.11 1.70
CA LEU A 173 -3.61 -14.38 1.42
C LEU A 173 -2.11 -14.17 1.50
N GLY A 174 -1.40 -15.12 2.07
CA GLY A 174 0.05 -15.11 2.11
C GLY A 174 0.65 -16.36 1.53
N TYR A 175 1.85 -16.22 1.00
CA TYR A 175 2.66 -17.31 0.51
C TYR A 175 4.10 -17.12 0.98
N ARG A 176 4.75 -18.22 1.35
CA ARG A 176 6.18 -18.27 1.67
C ARG A 176 6.90 -19.25 0.77
N LEU A 177 8.07 -18.86 0.30
CA LEU A 177 8.92 -19.68 -0.56
C LEU A 177 9.57 -20.81 0.24
N VAL A 178 9.33 -22.05 -0.17
CA VAL A 178 9.95 -23.27 0.35
C VAL A 178 10.32 -24.15 -0.83
N ASP A 179 11.61 -24.51 -0.95
CA ASP A 179 12.14 -25.36 -2.04
C ASP A 179 11.67 -24.93 -3.44
N ASP A 180 11.84 -23.64 -3.76
CA ASP A 180 11.47 -23.00 -5.03
C ASP A 180 9.97 -23.00 -5.37
N GLN A 181 9.10 -23.31 -4.41
CA GLN A 181 7.64 -23.22 -4.55
C GLN A 181 7.02 -22.41 -3.41
N TYR A 182 5.89 -21.77 -3.71
CA TYR A 182 5.13 -21.07 -2.68
C TYR A 182 4.20 -22.03 -1.94
N LEU A 183 4.31 -22.03 -0.61
CA LEU A 183 3.34 -22.64 0.28
C LEU A 183 2.44 -21.55 0.87
N PRO A 184 1.11 -21.77 0.92
CA PRO A 184 0.20 -20.80 1.51
C PRO A 184 0.43 -20.68 3.02
N LEU A 185 0.40 -19.46 3.52
CA LEU A 185 0.42 -19.14 4.95
C LEU A 185 -1.00 -19.23 5.52
N THR A 186 -1.11 -19.71 6.76
CA THR A 186 -2.39 -19.81 7.46
C THR A 186 -2.67 -18.48 8.17
N PRO A 187 -3.83 -17.85 7.93
CA PRO A 187 -4.22 -16.65 8.65
C PRO A 187 -4.55 -16.96 10.12
N ASP A 188 -4.44 -15.96 10.99
CA ASP A 188 -4.91 -16.05 12.37
C ASP A 188 -6.44 -15.93 12.50
N GLU A 189 -6.94 -15.87 13.74
CA GLU A 189 -8.38 -15.79 14.04
C GLU A 189 -9.02 -14.51 13.50
N GLU A 190 -8.25 -13.44 13.34
CA GLU A 190 -8.69 -12.17 12.74
C GLU A 190 -8.46 -12.09 11.23
N GLY A 191 -7.99 -13.17 10.60
CA GLY A 191 -7.74 -13.21 9.16
C GLY A 191 -6.42 -12.54 8.73
N ARG A 192 -5.50 -12.27 9.66
CA ARG A 192 -4.20 -11.63 9.40
C ARG A 192 -3.15 -12.67 9.03
N ILE A 193 -2.21 -12.28 8.17
CA ILE A 193 -1.05 -13.09 7.79
C ILE A 193 0.21 -12.52 8.44
N LEU A 194 0.98 -13.36 9.12
CA LEU A 194 2.32 -13.01 9.59
C LEU A 194 3.32 -13.06 8.44
N CYS A 195 3.88 -11.90 8.09
CA CYS A 195 5.04 -11.80 7.21
C CYS A 195 6.30 -11.85 8.08
N GLU A 196 6.95 -13.01 8.13
CA GLU A 196 8.15 -13.20 8.97
C GLU A 196 9.34 -12.40 8.46
N THR A 197 9.41 -12.16 7.15
CA THR A 197 10.52 -11.43 6.51
C THR A 197 10.63 -10.00 7.03
N ILE A 198 9.51 -9.40 7.46
CA ILE A 198 9.46 -8.02 7.95
C ILE A 198 8.96 -7.90 9.41
N GLY A 199 8.58 -9.02 10.02
CA GLY A 199 8.04 -9.08 11.38
C GLY A 199 6.72 -8.31 11.54
N VAL A 200 5.79 -8.46 10.60
CA VAL A 200 4.52 -7.71 10.59
C VAL A 200 3.34 -8.64 10.30
N TRP A 201 2.28 -8.51 11.09
CA TRP A 201 0.95 -9.05 10.77
C TRP A 201 0.22 -8.10 9.82
N ILE A 202 -0.26 -8.61 8.69
CA ILE A 202 -1.02 -7.84 7.69
C ILE A 202 -2.45 -8.38 7.60
N GLY A 203 -3.44 -7.50 7.72
CA GLY A 203 -4.85 -7.83 7.63
C GLY A 203 -5.69 -6.75 6.96
N LEU A 204 -7.00 -6.98 6.93
CA LEU A 204 -8.02 -6.00 6.54
C LEU A 204 -9.00 -5.78 7.69
N GLU A 205 -9.25 -4.52 8.03
CA GLU A 205 -10.30 -4.13 8.96
C GLU A 205 -11.15 -3.02 8.32
N GLU A 206 -12.46 -3.23 8.21
CA GLU A 206 -13.41 -2.28 7.63
C GLU A 206 -12.98 -1.72 6.26
N GLY A 207 -12.45 -2.60 5.40
CA GLY A 207 -11.95 -2.23 4.07
C GLY A 207 -10.65 -1.43 4.06
N ARG A 208 -9.85 -1.46 5.13
CA ARG A 208 -8.53 -0.82 5.19
C ARG A 208 -7.44 -1.81 5.56
N VAL A 209 -6.26 -1.61 5.02
CA VAL A 209 -5.07 -2.39 5.39
C VAL A 209 -4.66 -2.05 6.81
N VAL A 210 -4.46 -3.08 7.62
CA VAL A 210 -3.93 -2.97 8.98
C VAL A 210 -2.63 -3.73 9.07
N MET A 211 -1.63 -3.09 9.67
CA MET A 211 -0.33 -3.69 9.93
C MET A 211 -0.02 -3.59 11.42
N VAL A 212 0.43 -4.70 12.01
CA VAL A 212 0.81 -4.77 13.43
C VAL A 212 2.21 -5.33 13.54
N ASP A 213 3.08 -4.64 14.28
CA ASP A 213 4.40 -5.15 14.60
C ASP A 213 4.28 -6.46 15.39
N ALA A 214 4.93 -7.52 14.89
CA ALA A 214 4.79 -8.86 15.48
C ALA A 214 5.53 -9.01 16.82
N GLU A 215 6.52 -8.17 17.11
CA GLU A 215 7.30 -8.18 18.35
C GLU A 215 6.63 -7.34 19.43
N THR A 216 6.23 -6.10 19.10
CA THR A 216 5.66 -5.16 20.08
C THR A 216 4.14 -5.26 20.20
N GLY A 217 3.46 -5.80 19.18
CA GLY A 217 2.00 -5.78 19.09
C GLY A 217 1.42 -4.40 18.76
N GLU A 218 2.26 -3.40 18.46
CA GLU A 218 1.81 -2.05 18.13
C GLU A 218 1.32 -1.94 16.69
N ARG A 219 0.23 -1.20 16.47
CA ARG A 219 -0.25 -0.89 15.13
C ARG A 219 0.71 0.08 14.44
N LEU A 220 1.11 -0.27 13.23
CA LEU A 220 1.72 0.65 12.28
C LEU A 220 0.63 1.59 11.77
N LEU A 221 0.84 2.90 11.94
CA LEU A 221 -0.14 3.92 11.56
C LEU A 221 0.24 4.58 10.23
N ASN A 222 -0.75 4.77 9.36
CA ASN A 222 -0.59 5.61 8.17
C ASN A 222 -0.62 7.11 8.55
N SER A 223 -0.34 7.97 7.57
CA SER A 223 -0.21 9.42 7.76
C SER A 223 -1.48 10.05 8.29
N ARG A 224 -2.63 9.57 7.79
CA ARG A 224 -3.95 10.05 8.19
C ARG A 224 -4.23 9.71 9.65
N GLU A 225 -3.94 8.48 10.08
CA GLU A 225 -4.11 8.04 11.46
C GLU A 225 -3.19 8.79 12.42
N LEU A 226 -1.92 8.98 12.06
CA LEU A 226 -0.99 9.79 12.85
C LEU A 226 -1.44 11.24 12.98
N GLN A 227 -1.92 11.85 11.90
CA GLN A 227 -2.44 13.22 11.95
C GLN A 227 -3.69 13.31 12.84
N GLN A 228 -4.58 12.33 12.77
CA GLN A 228 -5.75 12.26 13.65
C GLN A 228 -5.34 12.13 15.12
N GLN A 229 -4.38 11.26 15.43
CA GLN A 229 -3.86 11.09 16.78
C GLN A 229 -3.19 12.37 17.30
N ALA A 230 -2.39 13.05 16.47
CA ALA A 230 -1.76 14.32 16.81
C ALA A 230 -2.80 15.41 17.12
N ASN A 231 -3.82 15.57 16.26
CA ASN A 231 -4.89 16.53 16.45
C ASN A 231 -5.68 16.26 17.75
N GLN A 232 -5.95 14.99 18.06
CA GLN A 232 -6.61 14.61 19.31
C GLN A 232 -5.74 14.85 20.54
N ALA A 233 -4.42 14.64 20.44
CA ALA A 233 -3.49 14.94 21.52
C ALA A 233 -3.41 16.46 21.77
N GLU A 234 -3.33 17.26 20.72
CA GLU A 234 -3.31 18.73 20.80
C GLU A 234 -4.60 19.28 21.41
N GLN A 235 -5.77 18.79 20.98
CA GLN A 235 -7.04 19.18 21.58
C GLN A 235 -7.11 18.86 23.07
N ARG A 236 -6.61 17.69 23.48
CA ARG A 236 -6.55 17.30 24.90
C ARG A 236 -5.60 18.19 25.70
N ALA A 237 -4.43 18.52 25.14
CA ALA A 237 -3.47 19.42 25.77
C ALA A 237 -4.06 20.82 25.98
N ASN A 238 -4.68 21.40 24.94
CA ASN A 238 -5.33 22.71 25.02
C ASN A 238 -6.47 22.74 26.05
N GLN A 239 -7.27 21.67 26.13
CA GLN A 239 -8.31 21.56 27.15
C GLN A 239 -7.74 21.44 28.57
N ALA A 240 -6.65 20.69 28.75
CA ALA A 240 -5.99 20.56 30.03
C ALA A 240 -5.40 21.91 30.50
N GLU A 241 -4.75 22.64 29.59
CA GLU A 241 -4.21 23.98 29.86
C GLU A 241 -5.31 24.98 30.23
N GLN A 242 -6.42 25.01 29.48
CA GLN A 242 -7.55 25.87 29.83
C GLN A 242 -8.12 25.55 31.21
N ARG A 243 -8.22 24.27 31.59
CA ARG A 243 -8.68 23.87 32.93
C ARG A 243 -7.69 24.26 34.01
N ALA A 244 -6.39 24.11 33.78
CA ALA A 244 -5.34 24.53 34.70
C ALA A 244 -5.40 26.04 34.93
N ASN A 245 -5.48 26.84 33.86
CA ASN A 245 -5.58 28.29 33.94
C ASN A 245 -6.87 28.73 34.66
N GLN A 246 -8.00 28.05 34.42
CA GLN A 246 -9.25 28.33 35.14
C GLN A 246 -9.17 27.97 36.63
N ALA A 247 -8.51 26.84 36.97
CA ALA A 247 -8.30 26.43 38.35
C ALA A 247 -7.38 27.42 39.09
N GLU A 248 -6.29 27.86 38.45
CA GLU A 248 -5.37 28.86 38.99
C GLU A 248 -6.08 30.20 39.22
N GLN A 249 -6.85 30.70 38.25
CA GLN A 249 -7.63 31.92 38.43
C GLN A 249 -8.69 31.81 39.54
N ARG A 250 -9.28 30.62 39.74
CA ARG A 250 -10.20 30.37 40.85
C ARG A 250 -9.47 30.34 42.19
N ALA A 251 -8.29 29.71 42.25
CA ALA A 251 -7.45 29.68 43.45
C ALA A 251 -7.05 31.11 43.86
N ILE A 252 -6.54 31.92 42.92
CA ILE A 252 -6.18 33.33 43.16
C ILE A 252 -7.38 34.12 43.71
N ARG A 253 -8.56 34.03 43.05
CA ARG A 253 -9.76 34.73 43.53
C ARG A 253 -10.22 34.26 44.91
N LEU A 254 -10.07 32.97 45.21
CA LEU A 254 -10.43 32.43 46.53
C LEU A 254 -9.48 32.91 47.61
N GLU A 255 -8.17 32.93 47.33
CA GLU A 255 -7.16 33.50 48.25
C GLU A 255 -7.43 34.98 48.54
N GLU A 256 -7.75 35.77 47.51
CA GLU A 256 -8.14 37.18 47.66
C GLU A 256 -9.38 37.35 48.54
N LEU A 257 -10.41 36.52 48.33
CA LEU A 257 -11.63 36.53 49.13
C LEU A 257 -11.36 36.17 50.60
N LEU A 258 -10.60 35.11 50.86
CA LEU A 258 -10.21 34.70 52.22
C LEU A 258 -9.47 35.83 52.95
N ARG A 259 -8.49 36.47 52.29
CA ARG A 259 -7.76 37.61 52.84
C ARG A 259 -8.68 38.78 53.17
N SER A 260 -9.64 39.11 52.29
CA SER A 260 -10.63 40.18 52.54
C SER A 260 -11.53 39.92 53.75
N GLN A 261 -11.74 38.65 54.10
CA GLN A 261 -12.52 38.22 55.26
C GLN A 261 -11.66 38.08 56.53
N GLY A 262 -10.35 38.40 56.46
CA GLY A 262 -9.42 38.27 57.58
C GLY A 262 -9.02 36.83 57.88
N ILE A 263 -9.25 35.89 56.97
CA ILE A 263 -8.85 34.48 57.08
C ILE A 263 -7.51 34.32 56.36
N ASP A 264 -6.52 33.71 57.04
CA ASP A 264 -5.23 33.38 56.42
C ASP A 264 -5.41 32.20 55.43
N PRO A 265 -5.19 32.40 54.12
CA PRO A 265 -5.37 31.33 53.13
C PRO A 265 -4.44 30.14 53.31
N GLN A 266 -3.34 30.27 54.07
CA GLN A 266 -2.40 29.16 54.33
C GLN A 266 -2.84 28.25 55.49
N GLN A 267 -3.92 28.61 56.20
CA GLN A 267 -4.42 27.88 57.37
C GLN A 267 -5.73 27.12 57.10
N VAL A 268 -6.19 27.10 55.85
CA VAL A 268 -7.39 26.39 55.36
C VAL A 268 -6.97 25.35 54.34
#